data_AF-A0A380EIS9-F1
#
_entry.id   AF-A0A380EIS9-F1
#
_cell.length_a   1.000
_cell.length_b   1.000
_cell.length_c   1.000
_cell.angle_alpha   90.00
_cell.angle_beta   90.00
_cell.angle_gamma   90.00
#
_symmetry.space_group_name_H-M   'P 1'
#
loop_
_entity.id
_entity.type
_entity.pdbx_description
1 polymer ?
#
loop_
_entity_poly.entity_id
_entity_poly.type
_entity_poly.pdbx_seq_one_letter_code
_entity_poly.pdbx_strand_id
1 'polypeptide(L)' 'MKKAIERKTGARGLRSIIEESLIDIMFDVPSNENVTKVVITAQTINEETEPELYDAEGNLINNSKTSA' A
#
# COMPACT_ATOMS: atom_id res chain seq x y z
N MET A 1 -13.26 -11.98 11.33
CA MET A 1 -12.87 -12.14 12.75
C MET A 1 -11.69 -13.10 12.93
N LYS A 2 -10.48 -12.79 12.43
CA LYS A 2 -9.26 -13.48 12.93
C LYS A 2 -8.07 -12.52 13.10
N LYS A 3 -7.67 -11.75 12.08
CA LYS A 3 -6.52 -10.81 12.22
C LYS A 3 -6.83 -9.49 12.97
N ALA A 4 -8.08 -9.04 13.01
CA ALA A 4 -8.47 -7.80 13.72
C ALA A 4 -8.65 -7.96 15.24
N ILE A 5 -8.66 -9.21 15.75
CA ILE A 5 -8.90 -9.50 17.17
C ILE A 5 -7.58 -9.81 17.91
N GLU A 6 -6.52 -10.22 17.21
CA GLU A 6 -5.21 -10.56 17.82
C GLU A 6 -4.34 -9.35 18.16
N ARG A 7 -4.48 -8.23 17.44
CA ARG A 7 -3.85 -6.98 17.84
C ARG A 7 -4.91 -6.10 18.48
N LYS A 8 -4.91 -6.05 19.82
CA LYS A 8 -5.74 -5.16 20.66
C LYS A 8 -5.45 -3.67 20.42
N THR A 9 -5.45 -3.22 19.18
CA THR A 9 -5.15 -1.85 18.77
C THR A 9 -6.30 -1.34 17.91
N GLY A 10 -7.52 -1.40 18.46
CA GLY A 10 -8.71 -0.90 17.78
C GLY A 10 -8.48 0.50 17.23
N ALA A 11 -8.78 0.71 15.94
CA ALA A 11 -8.70 1.94 15.13
C ALA A 11 -7.37 2.76 15.17
N ARG A 12 -6.79 2.98 16.35
CA ARG A 12 -5.55 3.70 16.62
C ARG A 12 -4.31 2.97 16.13
N GLY A 13 -4.24 1.64 16.25
CA GLY A 13 -3.09 0.88 15.74
C GLY A 13 -3.06 0.82 14.22
N LEU A 14 -4.24 0.80 13.59
CA LEU A 14 -4.36 0.84 12.14
C LEU A 14 -3.83 2.16 11.57
N ARG A 15 -4.04 3.28 12.28
CA ARG A 15 -3.50 4.60 11.88
C ARG A 15 -1.97 4.61 11.85
N SER A 16 -1.31 4.05 12.86
CA SER A 16 0.16 4.01 12.90
C SER A 16 0.76 3.14 11.80
N ILE A 17 0.16 1.98 11.52
CA ILE A 17 0.63 1.10 10.43
C ILE A 17 0.42 1.78 9.06
N ILE A 18 -0.72 2.44 8.86
CA ILE A 18 -0.98 3.20 7.64
C ILE A 18 -0.01 4.37 7.48
N GLU A 19 0.30 5.12 8.54
CA GLU A 19 1.26 6.24 8.47
C GLU A 19 2.66 5.76 8.08
N GLU A 20 3.13 4.65 8.65
CA GLU A 20 4.43 4.07 8.32
C GLU A 20 4.48 3.62 6.85
N SER A 21 3.51 2.81 6.40
CA SER A 21 3.47 2.34 5.02
C SER A 21 3.22 3.46 4.00
N LEU A 22 2.54 4.54 4.38
CA LEU A 22 2.29 5.68 3.47
C LEU A 22 3.48 6.60 3.32
N ILE A 23 4.36 6.73 4.34
CA ILE A 23 5.52 7.62 4.27
C ILE A 23 6.45 7.21 3.11
N ASP A 24 6.71 5.91 2.97
CA ASP A 24 7.56 5.38 1.90
C ASP A 24 6.93 5.66 0.51
N ILE A 25 5.64 5.40 0.38
CA ILE A 25 4.88 5.66 -0.85
C ILE A 25 4.88 7.16 -1.19
N MET A 26 4.69 8.03 -0.21
CA MET A 26 4.71 9.48 -0.41
C MET A 26 6.08 10.02 -0.82
N PHE A 27 7.16 9.28 -0.57
CA PHE A 27 8.49 9.62 -1.06
C PHE A 27 8.72 9.13 -2.50
N ASP A 28 8.25 7.92 -2.81
CA ASP A 28 8.47 7.30 -4.12
C ASP A 28 7.53 7.82 -5.21
N VAL A 29 6.26 8.05 -4.89
CA VAL A 29 5.23 8.48 -5.86
C VAL A 29 5.54 9.83 -6.52
N PRO A 30 5.98 10.88 -5.82
CA PRO A 30 6.32 12.16 -6.45
C PRO A 30 7.46 12.05 -7.47
N SER A 31 8.32 11.04 -7.33
CA SER A 31 9.42 10.78 -8.26
C SER A 31 8.95 10.13 -9.57
N ASN A 32 7.71 9.63 -9.61
CA ASN A 32 7.15 8.93 -10.74
C ASN A 32 5.98 9.72 -11.35
N GLU A 33 6.29 10.57 -12.33
CA GLU A 33 5.34 11.43 -13.03
C GLU A 33 4.21 10.66 -13.75
N ASN A 34 4.38 9.34 -13.96
CA ASN A 34 3.38 8.50 -14.60
C ASN A 34 2.34 7.96 -13.62
N VAL A 35 2.53 8.08 -12.30
CA VAL A 35 1.56 7.63 -11.29
C VAL A 35 0.44 8.65 -11.16
N THR A 36 -0.80 8.23 -11.38
CA THR A 36 -1.99 9.06 -11.14
C THR A 36 -2.91 8.52 -10.06
N LYS A 37 -2.78 7.22 -9.74
CA LYS A 37 -3.60 6.56 -8.72
C LYS A 37 -2.77 5.51 -7.98
N VAL A 38 -2.97 5.45 -6.67
CA VAL A 38 -2.36 4.46 -5.77
C VAL A 38 -3.48 3.68 -5.10
N VAL A 39 -3.41 2.35 -5.13
CA VAL A 39 -4.37 1.46 -4.48
C VAL A 39 -3.66 0.67 -3.39
N ILE A 40 -4.09 0.89 -2.14
CA ILE A 40 -3.58 0.21 -0.96
C ILE A 40 -4.63 -0.83 -0.53
N THR A 41 -4.22 -2.09 -0.48
CA THR A 41 -5.11 -3.19 -0.08
C THR A 41 -4.83 -3.62 1.36
N ALA A 42 -5.72 -4.42 1.93
CA ALA A 42 -5.44 -5.05 3.23
C ALA A 42 -4.20 -5.96 3.16
N GLN A 43 -3.86 -6.48 1.98
CA GLN A 43 -2.66 -7.30 1.78
C GLN A 43 -1.40 -6.45 1.87
N THR A 44 -1.36 -5.29 1.22
CA THR A 44 -0.29 -4.27 1.33
C THR A 44 0.07 -3.98 2.79
N ILE A 45 -0.94 -3.89 3.66
CA ILE A 45 -0.77 -3.58 5.09
C ILE A 45 -0.42 -4.81 5.94
N ASN A 46 -0.96 -5.99 5.63
CA ASN A 46 -0.76 -7.19 6.45
C ASN A 46 0.44 -8.04 6.03
N GLU A 47 0.88 -7.91 4.78
CA GLU A 47 1.91 -8.72 4.13
C GLU A 47 3.07 -7.87 3.61
N GLU A 48 3.07 -6.56 3.90
CA GLU A 48 4.13 -5.61 3.48
C GLU A 48 4.42 -5.66 1.97
N THR A 49 3.39 -5.99 1.17
CA THR A 49 3.50 -6.02 -0.29
C THR A 49 3.41 -4.61 -0.85
N GLU A 50 4.10 -4.32 -1.95
CA GLU A 50 4.01 -3.01 -2.60
C GLU A 50 2.56 -2.65 -2.97
N PRO A 51 2.15 -1.37 -2.83
CA PRO A 51 0.83 -0.90 -3.26
C PRO A 51 0.72 -0.95 -4.78
N GLU A 52 -0.48 -1.01 -5.34
CA GLU A 52 -0.64 -0.96 -6.79
C GLU A 52 -0.62 0.49 -7.29
N LEU A 53 0.25 0.78 -8.26
CA LEU A 53 0.38 2.10 -8.88
C LEU A 53 -0.24 2.06 -10.28
N TYR A 54 -1.07 3.06 -10.58
CA TYR A 54 -1.79 3.17 -11.84
C TYR A 54 -1.49 4.47 -12.56
N ASP A 55 -1.36 4.41 -13.88
CA ASP A 55 -1.24 5.58 -14.75
C ASP A 55 -2.59 6.26 -15.06
N ALA A 56 -2.54 7.35 -15.82
CA ALA A 56 -3.72 8.12 -16.22
C ALA A 56 -4.74 7.31 -17.05
N GLU A 57 -4.27 6.27 -17.74
CA GLU A 57 -5.06 5.39 -18.58
C GLU A 57 -5.62 4.18 -17.80
N GLY A 58 -5.20 4.03 -16.54
CA GLY A 58 -5.62 2.94 -15.66
C GLY A 58 -4.77 1.67 -15.80
N ASN A 59 -3.58 1.75 -16.39
CA ASN A 59 -2.65 0.62 -16.44
C ASN A 59 -1.82 0.53 -15.16
N LEU A 60 -1.60 -0.70 -14.70
CA LEU A 60 -0.73 -0.99 -13.56
C LEU A 60 0.74 -0.81 -13.97
N ILE A 61 1.46 0.12 -13.34
CA ILE A 61 2.82 0.52 -13.73
C ILE A 61 3.93 -0.11 -12.90
N ASN A 62 3.64 -0.64 -11.72
CA ASN A 62 4.64 -1.21 -10.81
C ASN A 62 4.57 -2.74 -10.69
N ASN A 63 4.04 -3.43 -11.70
CA ASN A 63 4.04 -4.88 -11.73
C ASN A 63 5.43 -5.45 -12.10
N SER A 64 6.40 -5.27 -11.20
CA SER A 64 7.66 -5.99 -11.24
C SER A 64 7.62 -7.17 -10.26
N LYS A 65 7.10 -8.31 -10.74
CA LYS A 65 7.37 -9.67 -10.25
C LYS A 65 7.01 -9.98 -8.78
N THR A 66 5.96 -10.77 -8.61
CA THR A 66 6.08 -11.99 -7.80
C THR A 66 5.64 -13.19 -8.64
N SER A 67 6.49 -13.55 -9.59
CA SER A 67 6.52 -14.88 -10.19
C SER A 67 7.93 -15.43 -10.00
N ALA A 68 8.16 -16.06 -8.84
CA ALA A 68 9.10 -17.17 -8.61
C ALA A 68 8.96 -17.62 -7.15
#